data_AF-A0A3P6PTJ0-F1
#
_entry.id   AF-A0A3P6PTJ0-F1
#
_cell.length_a   1.000
_cell.length_b   1.000
_cell.length_c   1.000
_cell.angle_alpha   90.00
_cell.angle_beta   90.00
_cell.angle_gamma   90.00
#
_symmetry.space_group_name_H-M   'P 1'
#
loop_
_entity.id
_entity.type
_entity.pdbx_description
1 polymer ?
#
loop_
_entity_poly.entity_id
_entity_poly.type
_entity_poly.pdbx_seq_one_letter_code
_entity_poly.pdbx_strand_id
1 'polypeptide(L)'
;MSSGPIIERALVIDPSTILTAFLATAVIFGCFTLAALHAHSTKFLHLGGIISAGFLFILVTAIFSSSPFMHTTCLWMAFAINCALVLYDTQLICEKRRRGDTDYIWHTIELFIDFINLFRYVLVILSDKKVWENFVFLNLKLSIP
;
A
#
# COMPACT_ATOMS: atom_id res chain seq x y z
N MET A 1 -11.32 3.65 9.88
CA MET A 1 -11.04 4.72 8.89
C MET A 1 -11.80 4.37 7.61
N SER A 2 -12.68 5.24 7.13
CA SER A 2 -13.60 4.92 6.03
C SER A 2 -12.86 4.80 4.69
N SER A 3 -12.86 3.62 4.08
CA SER A 3 -12.37 3.40 2.71
C SER A 3 -13.36 3.90 1.64
N GLY A 4 -14.61 4.20 2.05
CA GLY A 4 -15.69 4.61 1.16
C GLY A 4 -15.34 5.81 0.28
N PRO A 5 -14.85 6.94 0.84
CA PRO A 5 -14.55 8.12 0.04
C PRO A 5 -13.45 7.92 -1.01
N ILE A 6 -12.48 7.04 -0.74
CA ILE A 6 -11.38 6.76 -1.68
C ILE A 6 -11.90 5.94 -2.86
N ILE A 7 -12.70 4.93 -2.56
CA ILE A 7 -13.30 4.05 -3.58
C ILE A 7 -14.33 4.83 -4.40
N GLU A 8 -15.13 5.68 -3.76
CA GLU A 8 -16.12 6.54 -4.43
C GLU A 8 -15.45 7.51 -5.41
N ARG A 9 -14.31 8.11 -5.05
CA ARG A 9 -13.54 8.92 -6.01
C ARG A 9 -12.99 8.10 -7.17
N ALA A 10 -12.48 6.89 -6.91
CA ALA A 10 -12.00 6.02 -7.98
C ALA A 10 -13.14 5.57 -8.93
N LEU A 11 -14.33 5.30 -8.39
CA LEU A 11 -15.54 4.96 -9.16
C LEU A 11 -15.96 6.09 -10.10
N VAL A 12 -15.84 7.35 -9.67
CA VAL A 12 -16.19 8.54 -10.47
C VAL A 12 -15.18 8.78 -11.59
N ILE A 13 -13.91 8.41 -11.40
CA ILE A 13 -12.86 8.59 -12.41
C ILE A 13 -12.98 7.50 -13.49
N ASP A 14 -12.83 6.24 -13.09
CA ASP A 14 -12.93 5.09 -13.99
C ASP A 14 -13.12 3.79 -13.19
N PRO A 15 -14.22 3.05 -13.35
CA PRO A 15 -14.50 1.85 -12.58
C PRO A 15 -13.51 0.70 -12.85
N SER A 16 -12.86 0.67 -14.02
CA SER A 16 -11.85 -0.35 -14.35
C SER A 16 -10.59 -0.25 -13.49
N THR A 17 -10.31 0.94 -12.92
CA THR A 17 -9.13 1.16 -12.07
C THR A 17 -9.15 0.26 -10.82
N ILE A 18 -10.34 -0.01 -10.29
CA ILE A 18 -10.55 -0.85 -9.10
C ILE A 18 -10.06 -2.28 -9.36
N LEU A 19 -10.45 -2.87 -10.50
CA LEU A 19 -10.03 -4.22 -10.86
C LEU A 19 -8.51 -4.27 -11.10
N THR A 20 -7.96 -3.29 -11.82
CA THR A 20 -6.52 -3.23 -12.05
C THR A 20 -5.72 -3.07 -10.76
N ALA A 21 -6.21 -2.25 -9.82
CA ALA A 21 -5.59 -2.08 -8.52
C ALA A 21 -5.62 -3.37 -7.72
N PHE A 22 -6.76 -4.07 -7.71
CA PHE A 22 -6.89 -5.35 -7.01
C PHE A 22 -5.93 -6.41 -7.55
N LEU A 23 -5.85 -6.57 -8.87
CA LEU A 23 -4.94 -7.53 -9.50
C LEU A 23 -3.47 -7.16 -9.24
N ALA A 24 -3.12 -5.88 -9.34
CA ALA A 24 -1.78 -5.41 -9.02
C ALA A 24 -1.41 -5.69 -7.55
N THR A 25 -2.32 -5.41 -6.62
CA THR A 25 -2.12 -5.73 -5.21
C THR A 25 -1.96 -7.21 -4.96
N ALA A 26 -2.75 -8.07 -5.62
CA ALA A 26 -2.61 -9.53 -5.51
C ALA A 26 -1.23 -10.01 -5.95
N VAL A 27 -0.70 -9.48 -7.06
CA VAL A 27 0.65 -9.80 -7.53
C VAL A 27 1.70 -9.30 -6.53
N ILE A 28 1.62 -8.04 -6.11
CA ILE A 28 2.59 -7.44 -5.19
C ILE A 28 2.60 -8.20 -3.86
N PHE A 29 1.43 -8.40 -3.26
CA PHE A 29 1.27 -9.13 -2.01
C PHE A 29 1.82 -10.56 -2.13
N GLY A 30 1.43 -11.30 -3.18
CA GLY A 30 1.91 -12.65 -3.44
C GLY A 30 3.44 -12.72 -3.56
N CYS A 31 4.05 -11.80 -4.30
CA CYS A 31 5.51 -11.73 -4.45
C CYS A 31 6.22 -11.46 -3.12
N PHE A 32 5.74 -10.48 -2.34
CA PHE A 32 6.36 -10.14 -1.06
C PHE A 32 6.15 -11.24 -0.01
N THR A 33 4.94 -11.82 0.09
CA THR A 33 4.68 -12.97 0.98
C THR A 33 5.57 -14.16 0.62
N LEU A 34 5.76 -14.48 -0.66
CA LEU A 34 6.68 -15.54 -1.08
C LEU A 34 8.15 -15.22 -0.72
N ALA A 35 8.58 -13.98 -0.93
CA ALA A 35 9.92 -13.53 -0.55
C ALA A 35 10.14 -13.63 0.97
N ALA A 36 9.12 -13.29 1.77
CA ALA A 36 9.15 -13.48 3.22
C ALA A 36 9.24 -14.96 3.58
N LEU A 37 8.43 -15.84 2.99
CA LEU A 37 8.48 -17.28 3.29
C LEU A 37 9.83 -17.93 2.95
N HIS A 38 10.51 -17.44 1.91
CA HIS A 38 11.82 -17.96 1.50
C HIS A 38 12.99 -17.41 2.34
N ALA A 39 12.79 -16.29 3.04
CA ALA A 39 13.83 -15.70 3.87
C ALA A 39 14.01 -16.40 5.22
N HIS A 40 15.23 -16.37 5.74
CA HIS A 40 15.54 -16.90 7.07
C HIS A 40 14.70 -16.20 8.16
N SER A 41 14.23 -16.96 9.15
CA SER A 41 13.04 -16.67 9.98
C SER A 41 13.08 -15.40 10.87
N THR A 42 14.15 -14.64 10.83
CA THR A 42 14.33 -13.44 11.67
C THR A 42 14.79 -12.21 10.90
N LYS A 43 15.10 -12.34 9.61
CA LYS A 43 15.69 -11.23 8.84
C LYS A 43 14.77 -10.03 8.76
N PHE A 44 13.49 -10.25 8.51
CA PHE A 44 12.51 -9.17 8.38
C PHE A 44 11.97 -8.69 9.73
N LEU A 45 12.12 -9.44 10.82
CA LEU A 45 11.71 -8.98 12.15
C LEU A 45 12.55 -7.80 12.65
N HIS A 46 13.81 -7.69 12.22
CA HIS A 46 14.65 -6.54 12.54
C HIS A 46 14.20 -5.24 11.83
N LEU A 47 13.33 -5.32 10.81
CA LEU A 47 12.78 -4.14 10.14
C LEU A 47 11.73 -3.40 10.98
N GLY A 48 11.21 -3.98 12.07
CA GLY A 48 10.16 -3.34 12.88
C GLY A 48 10.54 -1.94 13.39
N GLY A 49 11.81 -1.71 13.73
CA GLY A 49 12.32 -0.40 14.11
C GLY A 49 12.33 0.60 12.94
N ILE A 50 12.67 0.15 11.74
CA ILE A 50 12.68 0.98 10.53
C ILE A 50 11.25 1.34 10.10
N ILE A 51 10.34 0.36 10.16
CA ILE A 51 8.93 0.54 9.82
C ILE A 51 8.28 1.56 10.77
N SER A 52 8.48 1.41 12.07
CA SER A 52 7.93 2.36 13.06
C SER A 52 8.51 3.78 12.90
N ALA A 53 9.82 3.91 12.67
CA ALA A 53 10.46 5.19 12.36
C ALA A 53 9.89 5.81 11.06
N GLY A 54 9.66 5.00 10.03
CA GLY A 54 9.08 5.45 8.75
C GLY A 54 7.66 6.00 8.90
N PHE A 55 6.81 5.34 9.69
CA PHE A 55 5.46 5.86 9.99
C PHE A 55 5.51 7.18 10.75
N LEU A 56 6.39 7.30 11.75
CA LEU A 56 6.56 8.57 12.48
C LEU A 56 7.04 9.68 11.55
N PHE A 57 7.99 9.38 10.65
CA PHE A 57 8.46 10.35 9.67
C PHE A 57 7.35 10.85 8.75
N ILE A 58 6.53 9.95 8.22
CA ILE A 58 5.36 10.31 7.38
C ILE A 58 4.36 11.14 8.19
N LEU A 59 4.08 10.76 9.44
CA LEU A 59 3.13 11.48 10.28
C LEU A 59 3.61 12.92 10.53
N VAL A 60 4.87 13.10 10.92
CA VAL A 60 5.46 14.42 11.16
C VAL A 60 5.43 15.24 9.87
N THR A 61 5.92 14.70 8.76
CA THR A 61 5.93 15.42 7.47
C THR A 61 4.53 15.79 6.99
N ALA A 62 3.52 14.95 7.21
CA ALA A 62 2.13 15.24 6.87
C ALA A 62 1.50 16.35 7.73
N ILE A 63 1.92 16.51 8.99
CA ILE A 63 1.44 17.59 9.88
C ILE A 63 2.10 18.92 9.53
N PHE A 64 3.41 18.90 9.29
CA PHE A 64 4.19 20.12 9.09
C PHE A 64 4.22 20.61 7.64
N SER A 65 3.90 19.75 6.66
CA SER A 65 3.91 20.11 5.26
C SER A 65 2.54 20.04 4.62
N SER A 66 2.16 21.14 3.96
CA SER A 66 0.93 21.24 3.18
C SER A 66 1.18 21.24 1.66
N SER A 67 2.43 21.02 1.21
CA SER A 67 2.75 21.13 -0.22
C SER A 67 2.30 19.87 -0.98
N PRO A 68 1.73 20.01 -2.19
CA PRO A 68 1.22 18.87 -2.97
C PRO A 68 2.33 17.87 -3.34
N PHE A 69 3.56 18.37 -3.54
CA PHE A 69 4.73 17.54 -3.78
C PHE A 69 5.08 16.65 -2.58
N MET A 70 5.02 17.22 -1.36
CA MET A 70 5.31 16.47 -0.13
C MET A 70 4.23 15.40 0.11
N HIS A 71 2.96 15.72 -0.13
CA HIS A 71 1.88 14.75 -0.03
C HIS A 71 2.06 13.55 -0.98
N THR A 72 2.43 13.81 -2.23
CA THR A 72 2.73 12.75 -3.21
C THR A 72 3.90 11.88 -2.74
N THR A 73 4.97 12.51 -2.26
CA THR A 73 6.15 11.80 -1.74
C THR A 73 5.81 10.94 -0.51
N CYS A 74 5.04 11.48 0.43
CA CYS A 74 4.56 10.74 1.60
C CYS A 74 3.70 9.54 1.21
N LEU A 75 2.88 9.67 0.17
CA LEU A 75 2.06 8.57 -0.33
C LEU A 75 2.92 7.43 -0.88
N TRP A 76 3.93 7.73 -1.71
CA TRP A 76 4.86 6.72 -2.22
C TRP A 76 5.69 6.07 -1.11
N MET A 77 6.13 6.84 -0.11
CA MET A 77 6.81 6.30 1.07
C MET A 77 5.89 5.40 1.89
N ALA A 78 4.63 5.81 2.12
CA ALA A 78 3.64 5.02 2.85
C ALA A 78 3.36 3.70 2.14
N PHE A 79 3.24 3.73 0.82
CA PHE A 79 3.10 2.52 -0.01
C PHE A 79 4.30 1.58 0.16
N ALA A 80 5.53 2.10 0.07
CA ALA A 80 6.74 1.30 0.26
C ALA A 80 6.83 0.66 1.66
N ILE A 81 6.43 1.41 2.70
CA ILE A 81 6.37 0.89 4.07
C ILE A 81 5.30 -0.19 4.21
N ASN A 82 4.14 -0.06 3.54
CA ASN A 82 3.12 -1.11 3.54
C ASN A 82 3.59 -2.38 2.83
N CYS A 83 4.39 -2.28 1.76
CA CYS A 83 5.06 -3.44 1.18
C CYS A 83 6.03 -4.10 2.18
N ALA A 84 6.78 -3.30 2.95
CA ALA A 84 7.67 -3.82 3.99
C ALA A 84 6.90 -4.45 5.18
N LEU A 85 5.71 -3.94 5.50
CA LEU A 85 4.81 -4.55 6.48
C LEU A 85 4.40 -5.95 6.05
N VAL A 86 3.97 -6.17 4.80
CA VAL A 86 3.63 -7.52 4.30
C VAL A 86 4.79 -8.50 4.54
N LEU A 87 6.04 -8.08 4.31
CA LEU A 87 7.22 -8.89 4.61
C LEU A 87 7.38 -9.17 6.10
N TYR A 88 7.22 -8.13 6.93
CA TYR A 88 7.33 -8.19 8.38
C TYR A 88 6.25 -9.08 8.99
N ASP A 89 4.99 -8.87 8.66
CA ASP A 89 3.82 -9.58 9.21
C ASP A 89 3.81 -11.05 8.78
N THR A 90 4.15 -11.35 7.52
CA THR A 90 4.32 -12.75 7.07
C THR A 90 5.39 -13.49 7.90
N GLN A 91 6.53 -12.84 8.15
CA GLN A 91 7.60 -13.43 8.95
C GLN A 91 7.26 -13.52 10.44
N LEU A 92 6.56 -12.53 10.97
CA LEU A 92 6.07 -12.52 12.33
C LEU A 92 5.09 -13.68 12.55
N ILE A 93 4.18 -13.95 11.61
CA ILE A 93 3.28 -15.10 11.66
C ILE A 93 4.06 -16.43 11.63
N CYS A 94 5.06 -16.55 10.76
CA CYS A 94 5.92 -17.74 10.70
C CYS A 94 6.64 -17.99 12.02
N GLU A 95 7.13 -16.93 12.67
CA GLU A 95 7.83 -17.02 13.94
C GLU A 95 6.88 -17.27 15.12
N LYS A 96 5.70 -16.63 15.17
CA LYS A 96 4.60 -16.95 16.10
C LYS A 96 4.27 -18.44 16.01
N ARG A 97 4.13 -18.97 14.79
CA ARG A 97 3.89 -20.39 14.54
C ARG A 97 5.01 -21.30 15.05
N ARG A 98 6.28 -20.93 14.83
CA ARG A 98 7.45 -21.67 15.36
C ARG A 98 7.49 -21.72 16.89
N ARG A 99 6.94 -20.70 17.55
CA ARG A 99 6.81 -20.60 19.01
C ARG A 99 5.58 -21.33 19.56
N GLY A 100 4.84 -22.04 18.71
CA GLY A 100 3.69 -22.85 19.10
C GLY A 100 2.34 -22.15 19.00
N ASP A 101 2.28 -20.92 18.46
CA ASP A 101 1.00 -20.26 18.19
C ASP A 101 0.24 -20.99 17.07
N THR A 102 -1.05 -21.23 17.29
CA THR A 102 -1.91 -21.97 16.37
C THR A 102 -3.14 -21.17 15.94
N ASP A 103 -3.23 -19.88 16.29
CA ASP A 103 -4.35 -19.04 15.92
C ASP A 103 -4.24 -18.56 14.46
N TYR A 104 -4.53 -19.48 13.53
CA TYR A 104 -4.55 -19.19 12.10
C TYR A 104 -5.67 -18.21 11.70
N ILE A 105 -6.73 -18.08 12.51
CA ILE A 105 -7.82 -17.14 12.25
C ILE A 105 -7.28 -15.72 12.41
N TRP A 106 -6.60 -15.45 13.53
CA TRP A 106 -6.00 -14.14 13.77
C TRP A 106 -4.90 -13.82 12.76
N HIS A 107 -4.03 -14.78 12.44
CA HIS A 107 -3.00 -14.59 11.41
C HIS A 107 -3.59 -14.27 10.03
N THR A 108 -4.72 -14.87 9.67
CA THR A 108 -5.41 -14.59 8.39
C THR A 108 -6.00 -13.17 8.39
N ILE A 109 -6.56 -12.72 9.51
CA ILE A 109 -7.09 -11.36 9.65
C ILE A 109 -5.96 -10.31 9.54
N GLU A 110 -4.82 -10.55 10.18
CA GLU A 110 -3.61 -9.71 10.12
C GLU A 110 -3.19 -9.49 8.65
N LEU A 111 -3.00 -10.59 7.90
CA LEU A 111 -2.66 -10.54 6.47
C LEU A 111 -3.74 -9.90 5.58
N PHE A 112 -5.02 -10.11 5.91
CA PHE A 112 -6.13 -9.50 5.18
C PHE A 112 -6.13 -7.97 5.34
N ILE A 113 -5.84 -7.46 6.54
CA ILE A 113 -5.74 -6.02 6.78
C ILE A 113 -4.59 -5.42 5.97
N ASP A 114 -3.45 -6.09 5.90
CA ASP A 114 -2.31 -5.65 5.09
C ASP A 114 -2.66 -5.60 3.60
N PHE A 115 -3.37 -6.62 3.11
CA PHE A 115 -3.85 -6.66 1.73
C PHE A 115 -4.77 -5.48 1.41
N ILE A 116 -5.75 -5.18 2.28
CA ILE A 116 -6.68 -4.06 2.08
C ILE A 116 -5.94 -2.71 2.15
N ASN A 117 -4.96 -2.56 3.04
CA ASN A 117 -4.16 -1.34 3.10
C ASN A 117 -3.35 -1.15 1.81
N LEU A 118 -2.65 -2.19 1.36
CA LEU A 118 -1.88 -2.16 0.12
C LEU A 118 -2.78 -1.87 -1.10
N PHE A 119 -3.96 -2.47 -1.16
CA PHE A 119 -4.96 -2.20 -2.19
C PHE A 119 -5.35 -0.72 -2.24
N ARG A 120 -5.60 -0.11 -1.09
CA ARG A 120 -5.97 1.32 -1.02
C ARG A 120 -4.85 2.22 -1.54
N TYR A 121 -3.60 1.96 -1.19
CA TYR A 121 -2.49 2.75 -1.72
C TYR A 121 -2.35 2.61 -3.24
N VAL A 122 -2.41 1.37 -3.75
CA VAL A 122 -2.35 1.11 -5.20
C VAL A 122 -3.50 1.80 -5.93
N LEU A 123 -4.72 1.74 -5.37
CA LEU A 123 -5.90 2.39 -5.94
C LEU A 123 -5.74 3.91 -6.02
N VAL A 124 -5.21 4.57 -4.99
CA VAL A 124 -4.97 6.02 -5.01
C VAL A 124 -3.91 6.38 -6.06
N ILE A 125 -2.81 5.63 -6.14
CA ILE A 125 -1.75 5.85 -7.14
C ILE A 125 -2.29 5.74 -8.57
N LEU A 126 -3.09 4.70 -8.85
CA LEU A 126 -3.72 4.51 -10.16
C LEU A 126 -4.73 5.61 -10.48
N SER A 127 -5.52 6.04 -9.49
CA SER A 127 -6.51 7.10 -9.65
C SER A 127 -5.83 8.43 -9.98
N ASP A 128 -4.78 8.80 -9.25
CA ASP A 128 -4.01 10.03 -9.50
C ASP A 128 -3.36 10.02 -10.89
N LYS A 129 -2.81 8.87 -11.31
CA LYS A 129 -2.26 8.70 -12.66
C LYS A 129 -3.33 8.94 -13.73
N LYS A 130 -4.52 8.38 -13.55
CA LYS A 130 -5.62 8.48 -14.52
C LYS A 130 -6.14 9.91 -14.66
N VAL A 131 -6.24 10.63 -13.54
CA VAL A 131 -6.58 12.06 -13.53
C VAL A 131 -5.56 12.87 -14.32
N TRP A 132 -4.27 12.57 -14.14
CA TRP A 132 -3.19 13.26 -14.85
C TRP A 132 -3.24 13.01 -16.36
N GLU A 133 -3.46 11.75 -16.78
CA GLU A 133 -3.65 11.39 -18.19
C GLU A 133 -4.82 12.17 -18.80
N ASN A 134 -5.98 12.19 -18.12
CA ASN A 134 -7.16 12.92 -18.59
C ASN A 134 -6.90 14.43 -18.72
N PHE A 135 -6.17 15.03 -17.78
CA PHE A 135 -5.80 16.45 -17.84
C PHE A 135 -4.87 16.78 -19.01
N VAL A 136 -3.85 15.95 -19.26
CA VAL A 136 -2.94 16.12 -20.40
C VAL A 136 -3.68 15.99 -21.71
N PHE A 137 -4.53 14.96 -21.85
CA PHE A 137 -5.35 14.78 -23.06
C PHE A 137 -6.26 15.98 -23.33
N LEU A 138 -6.86 16.58 -22.30
CA LEU A 138 -7.70 17.76 -22.45
C LEU A 138 -6.90 18.98 -22.95
N ASN A 139 -5.71 19.22 -22.37
CA ASN A 139 -4.83 20.31 -22.79
C ASN A 139 -4.29 20.12 -24.21
N LEU A 140 -3.96 18.89 -24.60
CA LEU A 140 -3.53 18.57 -25.95
C LEU A 140 -4.66 18.80 -26.97
N LYS A 141 -5.90 18.45 -26.63
CA LYS A 141 -7.07 18.65 -27.48
C LYS A 141 -7.48 20.13 -27.63
N LEU A 142 -7.16 20.96 -26.64
CA LEU A 142 -7.35 22.42 -26.70
C LEU A 142 -6.19 23.15 -27.40
N SER A 143 -5.05 22.50 -27.59
CA SER A 143 -3.86 23.08 -28.25
C SER A 143 -3.77 22.76 -29.75
N ILE A 144 -4.61 21.86 -30.27
CA ILE A 144 -4.73 21.58 -31.70
C ILE A 144 -5.88 22.44 -32.25
N PRO A 145 -5.63 23.39 -33.18
CA PRO A 145 -6.66 24.24 -33.76
C PRO A 145 -7.67 23.46 -34.62
#